data_AF-A0A7J8JTI9-F1
#
_entry.id   AF-A0A7J8JTI9-F1
#
_cell.length_a   1.000
_cell.length_b   1.000
_cell.length_c   1.000
_cell.angle_alpha   90.00
_cell.angle_beta   90.00
_cell.angle_gamma   90.00
#
_symmetry.space_group_name_H-M   'P 1'
#
loop_
_entity.id
_entity.type
_entity.pdbx_description
1 polymer ?
#
loop_
_entity_poly.entity_id
_entity_poly.type
_entity_poly.pdbx_seq_one_letter_code
_entity_poly.pdbx_strand_id
1 'polypeptide(L)'
;MSLSPPVFLKEREENNSRFVEIQQSQTTSIAVEDPLQNLCLASQEVLQKAQQSGRSKCLKCGGSRMFYCYTCYGPVENVPVEQMPLVKLPLKIDIIKHPNETDGKSTAIHAKLLAPEFVNIYTYPCIPEYEEKDHEVALVFPGPKSVSIKDISLHLQKRIQNNIRDKSDDPDKPSVKRKKTEEQDLSDSKCKEATLKRIIFIDSTWNQTNKIFTDERLQEMKLFSS
;
A
#
# COMPACT_ATOMS: atom_id res chain seq x y z
N MET A 1 -51.17 62.58 -23.27
CA MET A 1 -49.83 62.78 -22.71
C MET A 1 -49.42 61.47 -22.05
N SER A 2 -48.38 60.86 -22.62
CA SER A 2 -47.76 59.59 -22.24
C SER A 2 -47.19 59.63 -20.81
N LEU A 3 -47.20 58.51 -20.10
CA LEU A 3 -46.00 57.83 -19.59
C LEU A 3 -46.37 56.43 -19.09
N SER A 4 -45.65 55.44 -19.62
CA SER A 4 -45.78 53.99 -19.48
C SER A 4 -45.14 53.45 -18.19
N PRO A 5 -45.62 52.31 -17.64
CA PRO A 5 -44.91 51.54 -16.62
C PRO A 5 -43.86 50.58 -17.22
N PRO A 6 -42.84 50.17 -16.45
CA PRO A 6 -41.70 49.42 -16.96
C PRO A 6 -42.01 47.92 -17.14
N VAL A 7 -41.50 47.39 -18.25
CA VAL A 7 -41.31 45.99 -18.60
C VAL A 7 -40.15 45.42 -17.75
N PHE A 8 -40.28 44.21 -17.20
CA PHE A 8 -39.27 43.13 -17.28
C PHE A 8 -39.70 41.84 -16.53
N LEU A 9 -39.50 40.71 -17.23
CA LEU A 9 -39.29 39.32 -16.77
C LEU A 9 -40.48 38.50 -16.28
N LYS A 10 -41.17 37.88 -17.24
CA LYS A 10 -41.91 36.63 -17.06
C LYS A 10 -41.63 35.69 -18.24
N GLU A 11 -40.39 35.24 -18.36
CA GLU A 11 -39.97 34.20 -19.34
C GLU A 11 -38.91 33.31 -18.69
N ARG A 12 -39.31 32.24 -17.98
CA ARG A 12 -38.39 31.13 -17.67
C ARG A 12 -39.01 29.79 -17.24
N GLU A 13 -40.27 29.51 -17.53
CA GLU A 13 -40.89 28.25 -17.07
C GLU A 13 -41.45 27.36 -18.18
N GLU A 14 -41.44 27.77 -19.44
CA GLU A 14 -42.03 26.97 -20.54
C GLU A 14 -41.01 26.28 -21.47
N ASN A 15 -39.70 26.49 -21.27
CA ASN A 15 -38.66 25.86 -22.13
C ASN A 15 -38.08 24.53 -21.61
N ASN A 16 -38.41 24.11 -20.39
CA ASN A 16 -37.90 22.84 -19.83
C ASN A 16 -38.75 21.61 -20.19
N SER A 17 -40.01 21.80 -20.58
CA SER A 17 -40.92 20.70 -20.93
C SER A 17 -40.71 20.16 -22.35
N ARG A 18 -40.04 20.91 -23.24
CA ARG A 18 -39.76 20.49 -24.63
C ARG A 18 -38.38 19.84 -24.82
N PHE A 19 -37.50 19.95 -23.82
CA PHE A 19 -36.17 19.32 -23.85
C PHE A 19 -36.21 17.85 -23.38
N VAL A 20 -37.30 17.43 -22.72
CA VAL A 20 -37.46 16.09 -22.15
C VAL A 20 -38.05 15.09 -23.16
N GLU A 21 -38.69 15.54 -24.25
CA GLU A 21 -39.35 14.65 -25.23
C GLU A 21 -38.53 14.33 -26.49
N ILE A 22 -37.38 14.97 -26.74
CA ILE A 22 -36.64 14.81 -28.01
C ILE A 22 -35.41 13.88 -27.92
N GLN A 23 -35.05 13.37 -26.73
CA GLN A 23 -33.96 12.37 -26.60
C GLN A 23 -34.42 10.94 -26.34
N GLN A 24 -35.71 10.62 -26.51
CA GLN A 24 -36.22 9.23 -26.44
C GLN A 24 -36.01 8.41 -27.72
N SER A 25 -35.32 8.93 -28.72
CA SER A 25 -35.19 8.27 -30.03
C SER A 25 -33.74 8.08 -30.44
N GLN A 26 -32.97 7.36 -29.63
CA GLN A 26 -31.79 6.55 -30.01
C GLN A 26 -31.09 6.02 -28.75
N THR A 27 -31.74 5.09 -28.04
CA THR A 27 -31.01 4.20 -27.12
C THR A 27 -30.65 2.95 -27.90
N THR A 28 -29.50 2.97 -28.56
CA THR A 28 -28.73 1.75 -28.81
C THR A 28 -28.53 1.10 -27.44
N SER A 29 -29.12 -0.08 -27.23
CA SER A 29 -28.94 -0.86 -26.00
C SER A 29 -27.49 -1.33 -25.93
N ILE A 30 -26.61 -0.46 -25.44
CA ILE A 30 -25.36 -0.90 -24.85
C ILE A 30 -25.79 -1.62 -23.59
N ALA A 31 -25.79 -2.96 -23.63
CA ALA A 31 -25.88 -3.76 -22.43
C ALA A 31 -24.85 -3.17 -21.46
N VAL A 32 -25.35 -2.64 -20.33
CA VAL A 32 -24.50 -2.24 -19.21
C VAL A 32 -24.02 -3.55 -18.62
N GLU A 33 -23.03 -4.17 -19.26
CA GLU A 33 -22.28 -5.27 -18.71
C GLU A 33 -21.67 -4.74 -17.41
N ASP A 34 -22.07 -5.31 -16.29
CA ASP A 34 -21.48 -4.94 -15.00
C ASP A 34 -20.02 -5.44 -15.04
N PRO A 35 -19.02 -4.55 -15.00
CA PRO A 35 -17.60 -4.95 -15.07
C PRO A 35 -17.19 -5.90 -13.94
N LEU A 36 -18.02 -6.03 -12.90
CA LEU A 36 -17.79 -6.88 -11.74
C LEU A 36 -18.60 -8.18 -11.75
N GLN A 37 -19.39 -8.45 -12.80
CA GLN A 37 -20.33 -9.59 -12.83
C GLN A 37 -19.66 -10.97 -12.69
N ASN A 38 -18.38 -11.07 -13.05
CA ASN A 38 -17.59 -12.30 -12.97
C ASN A 38 -16.74 -12.39 -11.69
N LEU A 39 -16.85 -11.43 -10.78
CA LEU A 39 -16.08 -11.42 -9.53
C LEU A 39 -16.92 -12.01 -8.38
N CYS A 40 -16.32 -12.89 -7.59
CA CYS A 40 -16.92 -13.41 -6.36
C CYS A 40 -16.84 -12.37 -5.23
N LEU A 41 -17.60 -11.28 -5.36
CA LEU A 41 -17.62 -10.22 -4.36
C LEU A 41 -18.42 -10.65 -3.12
N ALA A 42 -17.84 -10.40 -1.94
CA ALA A 42 -18.56 -10.57 -0.68
C ALA A 42 -19.70 -9.54 -0.57
N SER A 43 -20.77 -9.91 0.15
CA SER A 43 -21.88 -8.99 0.43
C SER A 43 -21.39 -7.74 1.17
N GLN A 44 -21.91 -6.57 0.77
CA GLN A 44 -21.63 -5.29 1.42
C GLN A 44 -22.59 -4.97 2.57
N GLU A 45 -23.50 -5.90 2.93
CA GLU A 45 -24.51 -5.69 3.97
C GLU A 45 -23.95 -5.21 5.30
N VAL A 46 -22.77 -5.72 5.70
CA VAL A 46 -22.09 -5.31 6.94
C VAL A 46 -21.80 -3.81 6.93
N LEU A 47 -21.28 -3.31 5.81
CA LEU A 47 -20.96 -1.89 5.64
C LEU A 47 -22.24 -1.05 5.59
N GLN A 48 -23.29 -1.54 4.93
CA GLN A 48 -24.58 -0.85 4.87
C GLN A 48 -25.23 -0.74 6.25
N LYS A 49 -25.25 -1.82 7.04
CA LYS A 49 -25.76 -1.83 8.42
C LYS A 49 -24.95 -0.91 9.33
N ALA A 50 -23.62 -0.93 9.20
CA ALA A 50 -22.74 -0.01 9.93
C ALA A 50 -23.01 1.45 9.54
N GLN A 51 -23.22 1.75 8.27
CA GLN A 51 -23.54 3.10 7.79
C GLN A 51 -24.92 3.58 8.29
N GLN A 52 -25.92 2.70 8.32
CA GLN A 52 -27.26 3.01 8.83
C GLN A 52 -27.27 3.28 10.34
N SER A 53 -26.48 2.53 11.11
CA SER A 53 -26.30 2.75 12.56
C SER A 53 -25.44 3.98 12.89
N GLY A 54 -24.71 4.51 11.90
CA GLY A 54 -23.91 5.72 12.03
C GLY A 54 -22.58 5.50 12.73
N ARG A 55 -22.02 6.57 13.31
CA ARG A 55 -20.70 6.52 13.95
C ARG A 55 -20.79 5.82 15.31
N SER A 56 -19.86 4.91 15.57
CA SER A 56 -19.74 4.22 16.86
C SER A 56 -18.36 4.47 17.50
N LYS A 57 -18.16 3.97 18.71
CA LYS A 57 -16.97 4.20 19.52
C LYS A 57 -15.91 3.13 19.25
N CYS A 58 -14.65 3.56 19.20
CA CYS A 58 -13.53 2.64 19.24
C CYS A 58 -13.38 2.08 20.67
N LEU A 59 -13.31 0.75 20.79
CA LEU A 59 -13.15 0.07 22.08
C LEU A 59 -11.81 0.36 22.78
N LYS A 60 -10.79 0.82 22.04
CA LYS A 60 -9.45 1.13 22.59
C LYS A 60 -9.30 2.57 23.06
N CYS A 61 -9.75 3.55 22.26
CA CYS A 61 -9.53 4.97 22.55
C CYS A 61 -10.80 5.79 22.77
N GLY A 62 -12.00 5.20 22.61
CA GLY A 62 -13.27 5.92 22.71
C GLY A 62 -13.54 6.92 21.58
N GLY A 63 -12.70 6.98 20.56
CA GLY A 63 -12.91 7.84 19.39
C GLY A 63 -14.16 7.44 18.59
N SER A 64 -14.98 8.42 18.19
CA SER A 64 -16.15 8.18 17.34
C SER A 64 -15.74 8.06 15.87
N ARG A 65 -16.06 6.96 15.20
CA ARG A 65 -15.69 6.66 13.79
C ARG A 65 -16.81 5.90 13.09
N MET A 66 -16.77 5.83 11.76
CA MET A 66 -17.79 5.13 10.97
C MET A 66 -17.58 3.61 10.96
N PHE A 67 -16.40 3.14 10.54
CA PHE A 67 -16.14 1.71 10.32
C PHE A 67 -14.93 1.17 11.09
N TYR A 68 -13.88 1.99 11.23
CA TYR A 68 -12.66 1.61 11.93
C TYR A 68 -11.97 2.83 12.52
N CYS A 69 -11.14 2.59 13.53
CA CYS A 69 -10.30 3.58 14.14
C CYS A 69 -8.97 3.71 13.40
N TYR A 70 -8.76 4.87 12.78
CA TYR A 70 -7.53 5.22 12.08
C TYR A 70 -6.31 5.43 13.00
N THR A 71 -6.51 5.52 14.32
CA THR A 71 -5.42 5.64 15.31
C THR A 71 -5.07 4.30 15.95
N CYS A 72 -6.08 3.48 16.26
CA CYS A 72 -5.90 2.20 16.95
C CYS A 72 -5.88 0.99 16.00
N TYR A 73 -6.04 1.25 14.71
CA TYR A 73 -5.99 0.28 13.61
C TYR A 73 -6.91 -0.94 13.82
N GLY A 74 -8.15 -0.68 14.20
CA GLY A 74 -9.13 -1.74 14.47
C GLY A 74 -10.56 -1.30 14.16
N PRO A 75 -11.47 -2.26 13.91
CA PRO A 75 -12.89 -1.98 13.73
C PRO A 75 -13.48 -1.30 14.97
N VAL A 76 -14.55 -0.53 14.76
CA VAL A 76 -15.34 0.05 15.85
C VAL A 76 -16.45 -0.91 16.30
N GLU A 77 -17.07 -0.64 17.45
CA GLU A 77 -17.97 -1.57 18.16
C GLU A 77 -19.11 -2.16 17.31
N ASN A 78 -19.68 -1.39 16.38
CA ASN A 78 -20.79 -1.85 15.53
C ASN A 78 -20.34 -2.61 14.27
N VAL A 79 -19.04 -2.86 14.08
CA VAL A 79 -18.51 -3.60 12.94
C VAL A 79 -18.06 -5.00 13.39
N PRO A 80 -18.68 -6.09 12.90
CA PRO A 80 -18.37 -7.46 13.29
C PRO A 80 -16.99 -7.87 12.77
N VAL A 81 -16.08 -8.19 13.70
CA VAL A 81 -14.69 -8.54 13.38
C VAL A 81 -14.59 -9.91 12.71
N GLU A 82 -15.51 -10.81 13.05
CA GLU A 82 -15.57 -12.19 12.58
C GLU A 82 -15.90 -12.29 11.08
N GLN A 83 -16.53 -11.25 10.54
CA GLN A 83 -16.86 -11.16 9.11
C GLN A 83 -15.76 -10.45 8.31
N MET A 84 -14.73 -9.91 8.97
CA MET A 84 -13.62 -9.27 8.30
C MET A 84 -12.65 -10.34 7.79
N PRO A 85 -12.28 -10.31 6.49
CA PRO A 85 -11.33 -11.27 5.96
C PRO A 85 -9.95 -11.05 6.58
N LEU A 86 -9.30 -12.14 6.98
CA LEU A 86 -7.92 -12.14 7.45
C LEU A 86 -7.00 -12.70 6.37
N VAL A 87 -5.99 -11.91 6.02
CA VAL A 87 -5.02 -12.22 4.97
C VAL A 87 -3.69 -12.56 5.61
N LYS A 88 -3.14 -13.72 5.27
CA LYS A 88 -1.76 -14.08 5.59
C LYS A 88 -0.85 -13.60 4.47
N LEU A 89 0.18 -12.86 4.83
CA LEU A 89 1.16 -12.36 3.87
C LEU A 89 2.40 -13.26 3.85
N PRO A 90 3.06 -13.41 2.69
CA PRO A 90 4.29 -14.21 2.59
C PRO A 90 5.49 -13.58 3.29
N LEU A 91 5.38 -12.30 3.69
CA LEU A 91 6.41 -11.52 4.37
C LEU A 91 5.78 -10.46 5.28
N LYS A 92 6.59 -9.86 6.16
CA LYS A 92 6.17 -8.73 7.01
C LYS A 92 6.22 -7.43 6.22
N ILE A 93 5.28 -6.53 6.50
CA ILE A 93 5.22 -5.20 5.90
C ILE A 93 5.27 -4.17 7.03
N ASP A 94 6.22 -3.25 6.94
CA ASP A 94 6.29 -2.11 7.84
C ASP A 94 6.02 -0.83 7.05
N ILE A 95 5.10 -0.01 7.52
CA ILE A 95 4.70 1.24 6.87
C ILE A 95 5.09 2.38 7.80
N ILE A 96 5.96 3.26 7.32
CA ILE A 96 6.41 4.44 8.06
C ILE A 96 5.63 5.64 7.56
N LYS A 97 4.80 6.23 8.41
CA LYS A 97 4.05 7.45 8.09
C LYS A 97 4.68 8.68 8.71
N HIS A 98 4.54 9.83 8.06
CA HIS A 98 4.90 11.11 8.63
C HIS A 98 3.81 11.59 9.62
N PRO A 99 4.16 12.26 10.74
CA PRO A 99 3.17 12.69 11.75
C PRO A 99 2.15 13.71 11.24
N ASN A 100 2.48 14.46 10.19
CA ASN A 100 1.57 15.44 9.58
C ASN A 100 0.61 14.81 8.56
N GLU A 101 0.69 13.50 8.31
CA GLU A 101 -0.27 12.83 7.43
C GLU A 101 -1.64 12.71 8.11
N THR A 102 -2.69 12.81 7.30
CA THR A 102 -4.06 12.69 7.80
C THR A 102 -4.45 11.22 7.88
N ASP A 103 -4.52 10.67 9.09
CA ASP A 103 -4.85 9.26 9.32
C ASP A 103 -6.16 8.83 8.64
N GLY A 104 -7.17 9.71 8.56
CA GLY A 104 -8.45 9.41 7.91
C GLY A 104 -8.40 9.22 6.39
N LYS A 105 -7.26 9.49 5.74
CA LYS A 105 -7.04 9.33 4.29
C LYS A 105 -6.05 8.22 3.96
N SER A 106 -5.35 7.67 4.95
CA SER A 106 -4.31 6.67 4.72
C SER A 106 -4.92 5.31 4.36
N THR A 107 -4.49 4.75 3.23
CA THR A 107 -4.85 3.39 2.80
C THR A 107 -4.05 2.32 3.52
N ALA A 108 -2.94 2.69 4.18
CA ALA A 108 -2.11 1.77 4.97
C ALA A 108 -2.91 1.07 6.08
N ILE A 109 -3.92 1.74 6.62
CA ILE A 109 -4.78 1.21 7.68
C ILE A 109 -5.52 -0.04 7.20
N HIS A 110 -5.94 -0.10 5.93
CA HIS A 110 -6.63 -1.28 5.39
C HIS A 110 -5.73 -2.51 5.40
N ALA A 111 -4.46 -2.35 5.07
CA ALA A 111 -3.48 -3.44 5.17
C ALA A 111 -3.35 -3.93 6.62
N LYS A 112 -3.31 -3.02 7.60
CA LYS A 112 -3.26 -3.38 9.03
C LYS A 112 -4.54 -4.08 9.52
N LEU A 113 -5.71 -3.68 9.03
CA LEU A 113 -6.98 -4.33 9.36
C LEU A 113 -7.04 -5.76 8.81
N LEU A 114 -6.63 -5.95 7.55
CA LEU A 114 -6.70 -7.25 6.87
C LEU A 114 -5.61 -8.23 7.30
N ALA A 115 -4.41 -7.74 7.61
CA ALA A 115 -3.26 -8.56 7.97
C ALA A 115 -2.58 -8.05 9.25
N PRO A 116 -3.28 -8.04 10.41
CA PRO A 116 -2.82 -7.40 11.64
C PRO A 116 -1.53 -7.99 12.20
N GLU A 117 -1.28 -9.27 11.96
CA GLU A 117 -0.06 -9.96 12.37
C GLU A 117 1.15 -9.64 11.49
N PHE A 118 0.93 -9.24 10.23
CA PHE A 118 1.99 -9.10 9.22
C PHE A 118 2.33 -7.66 8.89
N VAL A 119 1.41 -6.72 9.14
CA VAL A 119 1.59 -5.31 8.83
C VAL A 119 1.84 -4.52 10.12
N ASN A 120 2.82 -3.63 10.16
CA ASN A 120 2.96 -2.63 11.21
C ASN A 120 2.95 -1.23 10.63
N ILE A 121 2.42 -0.26 11.39
CA ILE A 121 2.40 1.14 11.01
C ILE A 121 3.15 1.91 12.11
N TYR A 122 4.18 2.63 11.72
CA TYR A 122 5.00 3.46 12.60
C TYR A 122 4.83 4.94 12.25
N THR A 123 4.80 5.79 13.26
CA THR A 123 4.82 7.25 13.04
C THR A 123 6.24 7.76 13.24
N TYR A 124 6.82 8.35 12.21
CA TYR A 124 8.17 8.94 12.28
C TYR A 124 8.21 10.07 13.34
N PRO A 125 9.28 10.19 14.16
CA PRO A 125 10.57 9.48 14.12
C PRO A 125 10.62 8.13 14.88
N CYS A 126 9.49 7.67 15.42
CA CYS A 126 9.39 6.45 16.22
C CYS A 126 9.24 5.19 15.34
N ILE A 127 10.32 4.81 14.65
CA ILE A 127 10.41 3.58 13.84
C ILE A 127 11.39 2.59 14.52
N PRO A 128 11.25 1.27 14.33
CA PRO A 128 12.12 0.29 14.97
C PRO A 128 13.54 0.31 14.36
N GLU A 129 14.49 -0.27 15.10
CA GLU A 129 15.76 -0.72 14.54
C GLU A 129 15.55 -2.10 13.91
N TYR A 130 16.11 -2.31 12.72
CA TYR A 130 15.96 -3.55 11.98
C TYR A 130 17.19 -4.41 12.21
N GLU A 131 17.14 -5.28 13.22
CA GLU A 131 18.22 -6.21 13.58
C GLU A 131 18.40 -7.37 12.57
N GLU A 132 17.40 -7.57 11.70
CA GLU A 132 17.45 -8.52 10.58
C GLU A 132 18.60 -8.13 9.64
N LYS A 133 19.36 -9.12 9.14
CA LYS A 133 20.50 -8.84 8.24
C LYS A 133 20.00 -8.05 7.02
N ASP A 134 20.79 -7.11 6.48
CA ASP A 134 20.41 -6.22 5.35
C ASP A 134 19.86 -6.91 4.10
N HIS A 135 20.01 -8.23 3.98
CA HIS A 135 19.50 -9.02 2.86
C HIS A 135 18.11 -9.62 3.12
N GLU A 136 17.53 -9.43 4.30
CA GLU A 136 16.19 -9.92 4.65
C GLU A 136 15.14 -8.79 4.65
N VAL A 137 15.60 -7.53 4.64
CA VAL A 137 14.75 -6.33 4.66
C VAL A 137 14.96 -5.50 3.39
N ALA A 138 13.87 -5.06 2.78
CA ALA A 138 13.87 -4.22 1.59
C ALA A 138 13.05 -2.94 1.81
N LEU A 139 13.56 -1.79 1.36
CA LEU A 139 12.81 -0.54 1.31
C LEU A 139 12.28 -0.35 -0.11
N VAL A 140 10.96 -0.23 -0.26
CA VAL A 140 10.35 0.10 -1.55
C VAL A 140 10.25 1.61 -1.67
N PHE A 141 11.14 2.19 -2.48
CA PHE A 141 11.18 3.61 -2.75
C PHE A 141 11.80 3.89 -4.13
N PRO A 142 11.17 4.72 -4.96
CA PRO A 142 11.70 5.08 -6.28
C PRO A 142 12.95 5.96 -6.13
N GLY A 143 14.04 5.58 -6.78
CA GLY A 143 15.26 6.38 -6.78
C GLY A 143 16.23 5.99 -7.88
N PRO A 144 17.25 6.82 -8.18
CA PRO A 144 18.20 6.53 -9.25
C PRO A 144 19.02 5.25 -9.04
N LYS A 145 19.08 4.76 -7.79
CA LYS A 145 19.75 3.51 -7.40
C LYS A 145 18.77 2.37 -7.09
N SER A 146 17.47 2.55 -7.35
CA SER A 146 16.48 1.52 -7.08
C SER A 146 16.59 0.37 -8.08
N VAL A 147 16.34 -0.83 -7.58
CA VAL A 147 16.33 -2.05 -8.39
C VAL A 147 14.89 -2.47 -8.65
N SER A 148 14.60 -3.10 -9.80
CA SER A 148 13.26 -3.63 -10.07
C SER A 148 12.86 -4.68 -9.03
N ILE A 149 11.58 -4.67 -8.63
CA ILE A 149 11.01 -5.70 -7.73
C ILE A 149 11.25 -7.12 -8.27
N LYS A 150 11.24 -7.30 -9.60
CA LYS A 150 11.49 -8.61 -10.25
C LYS A 150 12.89 -9.16 -9.95
N ASP A 151 13.85 -8.28 -9.71
CA ASP A 151 15.25 -8.63 -9.51
C ASP A 151 15.66 -8.68 -8.03
N ILE A 152 14.70 -8.57 -7.10
CA ILE A 152 14.97 -8.61 -5.65
C ILE A 152 15.77 -9.86 -5.29
N SER A 153 15.27 -11.05 -5.63
CA SER A 153 15.90 -12.33 -5.27
C SER A 153 17.35 -12.44 -5.76
N LEU A 154 17.62 -12.00 -7.00
CA LEU A 154 18.96 -11.98 -7.58
C LEU A 154 19.90 -11.04 -6.82
N HIS A 155 19.41 -9.88 -6.40
CA HIS A 155 20.20 -8.88 -5.68
C HIS A 155 20.46 -9.26 -4.22
N LEU A 156 19.56 -10.03 -3.60
CA LEU A 156 19.75 -10.60 -2.27
C LEU A 156 20.83 -11.68 -2.30
N GLN A 157 20.77 -12.61 -3.27
CA GLN A 157 21.76 -13.68 -3.44
C GLN A 157 23.18 -13.13 -3.70
N LYS A 158 23.33 -12.12 -4.57
CA LYS A 158 24.63 -11.47 -4.83
C LYS A 158 25.26 -10.86 -3.56
N ARG A 159 24.45 -10.30 -2.65
CA ARG A 159 24.96 -9.67 -1.41
C ARG A 159 25.47 -10.72 -0.42
N ILE A 160 24.81 -11.87 -0.32
CA ILE A 160 25.31 -13.00 0.49
C ILE A 160 26.67 -13.44 -0.04
N GLN A 161 26.80 -13.60 -1.36
CA GLN A 161 28.05 -14.05 -1.98
C GLN A 161 29.22 -13.07 -1.77
N ASN A 162 28.95 -11.75 -1.77
CA ASN A 162 29.97 -10.73 -1.52
C ASN A 162 30.39 -10.69 -0.04
N ASN A 163 29.42 -10.73 0.90
CA ASN A 163 29.72 -10.79 2.34
C ASN A 163 30.54 -12.03 2.75
N ILE A 164 30.39 -13.14 2.04
CA ILE A 164 31.22 -14.35 2.27
C ILE A 164 32.66 -14.12 1.79
N ARG A 165 32.86 -13.38 0.69
CA ARG A 165 34.19 -13.11 0.13
C ARG A 165 34.98 -12.13 1.01
N ASP A 166 34.32 -11.08 1.51
CA ASP A 166 34.94 -10.08 2.39
C ASP A 166 35.37 -10.67 3.76
N LYS A 167 34.85 -11.84 4.15
CA LYS A 167 35.26 -12.56 5.36
C LYS A 167 36.39 -13.57 5.13
N SER A 168 36.84 -13.77 3.89
CA SER A 168 37.85 -14.78 3.53
C SER A 168 39.19 -14.21 3.05
N ASP A 169 39.41 -12.90 3.19
CA ASP A 169 40.69 -12.27 2.86
C ASP A 169 41.74 -12.51 3.96
N ASP A 170 42.28 -13.73 3.97
CA ASP A 170 43.64 -14.03 4.43
C ASP A 170 44.60 -13.71 3.26
N PRO A 171 45.66 -12.88 3.41
CA PRO A 171 46.40 -12.32 2.28
C PRO A 171 47.23 -13.31 1.45
N ASP A 172 47.37 -14.58 1.88
CA ASP A 172 48.37 -15.51 1.37
C ASP A 172 47.81 -16.66 0.51
N LYS A 173 46.88 -16.40 -0.43
CA LYS A 173 46.56 -17.43 -1.44
C LYS A 173 46.33 -16.89 -2.86
N PRO A 174 47.11 -17.36 -3.86
CA PRO A 174 47.11 -16.77 -5.19
C PRO A 174 45.83 -17.12 -5.97
N SER A 175 45.38 -16.13 -6.74
CA SER A 175 44.20 -16.14 -7.59
C SER A 175 44.32 -17.12 -8.77
N VAL A 176 43.44 -18.13 -8.80
CA VAL A 176 43.36 -19.07 -9.92
C VAL A 176 42.60 -18.41 -11.08
N LYS A 177 43.32 -18.19 -12.19
CA LYS A 177 42.80 -17.73 -13.47
C LYS A 177 41.67 -18.63 -13.99
N ARG A 178 40.56 -18.02 -14.39
CA ARG A 178 39.42 -18.66 -15.07
C ARG A 178 39.86 -19.48 -16.29
N LYS A 179 39.38 -20.73 -16.38
CA LYS A 179 39.14 -21.43 -17.65
C LYS A 179 37.67 -21.82 -17.77
N LYS A 180 37.24 -21.93 -19.04
CA LYS A 180 35.86 -22.02 -19.55
C LYS A 180 35.37 -23.48 -19.56
N THR A 181 34.06 -23.61 -19.34
CA THR A 181 33.11 -24.69 -19.73
C THR A 181 32.96 -25.95 -18.85
N GLU A 182 31.68 -26.29 -18.70
CA GLU A 182 31.01 -27.58 -18.45
C GLU A 182 30.46 -27.88 -17.05
N GLU A 183 29.20 -28.32 -17.11
CA GLU A 183 28.27 -28.63 -16.04
C GLU A 183 28.82 -29.73 -15.13
N GLN A 184 28.76 -29.52 -13.82
CA GLN A 184 28.75 -30.64 -12.88
C GLN A 184 28.14 -30.25 -11.53
N ASP A 185 27.22 -31.11 -11.14
CA ASP A 185 26.33 -31.09 -10.00
C ASP A 185 27.02 -31.17 -8.63
N LEU A 186 26.30 -30.59 -7.65
CA LEU A 186 26.29 -30.89 -6.21
C LEU A 186 27.51 -30.51 -5.36
N SER A 187 27.34 -29.45 -4.56
CA SER A 187 27.73 -29.50 -3.15
C SER A 187 26.62 -28.90 -2.28
N ASP A 188 26.03 -29.78 -1.48
CA ASP A 188 24.97 -29.55 -0.51
C ASP A 188 25.52 -28.77 0.70
N SER A 189 25.96 -27.54 0.46
CA SER A 189 26.18 -26.59 1.54
C SER A 189 24.84 -25.92 1.79
N LYS A 190 24.32 -26.07 3.01
CA LYS A 190 23.05 -25.53 3.50
C LYS A 190 23.05 -23.99 3.44
N CYS A 191 23.02 -23.46 2.23
CA CYS A 191 22.85 -22.06 1.91
C CYS A 191 21.41 -21.77 2.28
N LYS A 192 21.19 -21.19 3.46
CA LYS A 192 19.88 -20.63 3.81
C LYS A 192 19.50 -19.72 2.65
N GLU A 193 18.54 -20.16 1.86
CA GLU A 193 18.03 -19.42 0.72
C GLU A 193 17.70 -18.00 1.23
N ALA A 194 18.25 -16.99 0.56
CA ALA A 194 18.12 -15.60 0.96
C ALA A 194 16.68 -15.13 0.78
N THR A 195 15.80 -15.50 1.70
CA THR A 195 14.39 -15.16 1.61
C THR A 195 14.17 -13.78 2.20
N LEU A 196 13.59 -12.90 1.38
CA LEU A 196 13.12 -11.60 1.85
C LEU A 196 12.04 -11.85 2.93
N LYS A 197 12.25 -11.30 4.12
CA LYS A 197 11.32 -11.45 5.24
C LYS A 197 10.47 -10.22 5.48
N ARG A 198 10.96 -9.05 5.10
CA ARG A 198 10.32 -7.77 5.42
C ARG A 198 10.43 -6.75 4.30
N ILE A 199 9.34 -6.04 4.06
CA ILE A 199 9.30 -4.89 3.16
C ILE A 199 8.88 -3.65 3.94
N ILE A 200 9.54 -2.53 3.68
CA ILE A 200 9.23 -1.23 4.24
C ILE A 200 8.64 -0.33 3.15
N PHE A 201 7.56 0.37 3.47
CA PHE A 201 6.98 1.45 2.66
C PHE A 201 6.99 2.75 3.46
N ILE A 202 7.07 3.88 2.75
CA ILE A 202 6.90 5.21 3.34
C ILE A 202 5.59 5.81 2.85
N ASP A 203 4.66 6.04 3.77
CA ASP A 203 3.36 6.69 3.54
C ASP A 203 3.46 8.17 3.93
N SER A 204 3.92 9.00 3.00
CA SER A 204 3.94 10.45 3.17
C SER A 204 3.96 11.21 1.85
N THR A 205 3.66 12.51 1.91
CA THR A 205 3.91 13.42 0.80
C THR A 205 5.38 13.41 0.37
N TRP A 206 5.63 13.66 -0.92
CA TRP A 206 6.99 13.61 -1.51
C TRP A 206 8.05 14.41 -0.74
N ASN A 207 7.70 15.63 -0.29
CA ASN A 207 8.62 16.47 0.47
C ASN A 207 8.97 15.91 1.85
N GLN A 208 8.05 15.18 2.47
CA GLN A 208 8.25 14.54 3.77
C GLN A 208 9.01 13.22 3.64
N THR A 209 8.75 12.46 2.57
CA THR A 209 9.37 11.16 2.31
C THR A 209 10.89 11.25 2.30
N ASN A 210 11.46 12.31 1.71
CA ASN A 210 12.91 12.48 1.67
C ASN A 210 13.55 12.56 3.08
N LYS A 211 12.87 13.16 4.05
CA LYS A 211 13.38 13.25 5.44
C LYS A 211 13.41 11.88 6.12
N ILE A 212 12.37 11.08 5.87
CA ILE A 212 12.26 9.72 6.40
C ILE A 212 13.30 8.82 5.71
N PHE A 213 13.41 8.92 4.40
CA PHE A 213 14.35 8.15 3.59
C PHE A 213 15.82 8.39 3.99
N THR A 214 16.18 9.61 4.40
CA THR A 214 17.53 9.93 4.88
C THR A 214 17.83 9.45 6.31
N ASP A 215 16.89 8.82 7.01
CA ASP A 215 17.12 8.29 8.36
C ASP A 215 18.15 7.15 8.32
N GLU A 216 19.13 7.19 9.22
CA GLU A 216 20.24 6.23 9.28
C GLU A 216 19.75 4.78 9.39
N ARG A 217 18.62 4.54 10.07
CA ARG A 217 18.00 3.21 10.21
C ARG A 217 17.49 2.64 8.89
N LEU A 218 17.30 3.48 7.87
CA LEU A 218 16.85 3.07 6.54
C LEU A 218 17.96 3.12 5.48
N GLN A 219 19.08 3.81 5.74
CA GLN A 219 20.15 4.03 4.74
C GLN A 219 20.94 2.77 4.37
N GLU A 220 21.06 1.81 5.28
CA GLU A 220 21.80 0.55 5.02
C GLU A 220 20.99 -0.43 4.14
N MET A 221 19.71 -0.13 3.93
CA MET A 221 18.77 -0.98 3.19
C MET A 221 18.81 -0.72 1.69
N LYS A 222 18.59 -1.77 0.91
CA LYS A 222 18.49 -1.62 -0.55
C LYS A 222 17.13 -1.07 -0.95
N LEU A 223 17.20 -0.15 -1.91
CA LEU A 223 16.07 0.46 -2.58
C LEU A 223 15.54 -0.43 -3.70
N PHE A 224 14.23 -0.67 -3.68
CA PHE A 224 13.52 -1.30 -4.79
C PHE A 224 12.38 -0.42 -5.27
N SER A 225 12.12 -0.40 -6.58
CA SER A 225 11.03 0.34 -7.19
C SER A 225 10.13 -0.57 -8.00
N SER A 226 8.82 -0.34 -7.91
CA SER A 226 7.78 -1.01 -8.69
C SER A 226 7.92 -0.78 -10.18
#